data_AF-A0A2M9LF40-F1
#
_entry.id   AF-A0A2M9LF40-F1
#
_cell.length_a   1.000
_cell.length_b   1.000
_cell.length_c   1.000
_cell.angle_alpha   90.00
_cell.angle_beta   90.00
_cell.angle_gamma   90.00
#
_symmetry.space_group_name_H-M   'P 1'
#
loop_
_entity.id
_entity.type
_entity.pdbx_description
1 polymer ?
#
loop_
_entity_poly.entity_id
_entity_poly.type
_entity_poly.pdbx_seq_one_letter_code
_entity_poly.pdbx_strand_id
1 'polypeptide(L)'
;MLLLDIEAELSIWEQGRQVWSEEAFPVAELAYHLALWLQGPAAGDENFELDSMQAEEGLIRIVHCDEGWRIGSDFTPNFWTSPIARDVLVAEIKHFDRAVREGIAAMGIDPAFIPEP
;
A
#
# COMPACT_ATOMS: atom_id res chain seq x y z
N MET A 1 15.36 -2.89 8.56
CA MET A 1 15.21 -1.46 8.92
C MET A 1 13.90 -1.33 9.66
N LEU A 2 13.84 -0.53 10.71
CA LEU A 2 12.61 -0.32 11.50
C LEU A 2 12.03 1.03 11.09
N LEU A 3 10.83 1.03 10.51
CA LEU A 3 10.07 2.23 10.17
C LEU A 3 8.94 2.30 11.19
N LEU A 4 9.15 3.05 12.27
CA LEU A 4 8.20 3.13 13.38
C LEU A 4 7.66 4.57 13.49
N ASP A 5 6.44 4.70 13.99
CA ASP A 5 5.77 5.95 14.35
C ASP A 5 5.49 6.93 13.19
N ILE A 6 5.48 6.47 11.93
CA ILE A 6 4.98 7.26 10.79
C ILE A 6 3.60 6.76 10.39
N GLU A 7 2.60 7.29 11.08
CA GLU A 7 1.19 6.94 10.91
C GLU A 7 0.40 8.09 10.27
N ALA A 8 -0.56 7.73 9.42
CA ALA A 8 -1.51 8.67 8.84
C ALA A 8 -2.81 7.95 8.50
N GLU A 9 -3.84 8.72 8.14
CA GLU A 9 -5.06 8.15 7.58
C GLU A 9 -4.73 7.51 6.22
N LEU A 10 -5.03 6.22 6.08
CA LEU A 10 -5.02 5.53 4.80
C LEU A 10 -6.45 5.26 4.37
N SER A 11 -6.80 5.68 3.16
CA SER A 11 -8.14 5.51 2.60
C SER A 11 -8.08 4.94 1.19
N ILE A 12 -8.92 3.94 0.92
CA ILE A 12 -9.08 3.33 -0.41
C ILE A 12 -10.39 3.81 -1.00
N TRP A 13 -10.32 4.31 -2.23
CA TRP A 13 -11.44 4.92 -2.94
C TRP A 13 -11.73 4.18 -4.25
N GLU A 14 -13.01 4.01 -4.54
CA GLU A 14 -13.49 3.39 -5.79
C GLU A 14 -14.66 4.19 -6.33
N GLN A 15 -14.57 4.64 -7.59
CA GLN A 15 -15.63 5.38 -8.28
C GLN A 15 -16.19 6.55 -7.45
N GLY A 16 -15.31 7.24 -6.71
CA GLY A 16 -15.66 8.38 -5.86
C GLY A 16 -16.25 8.01 -4.49
N ARG A 17 -16.32 6.73 -4.14
CA ARG A 17 -16.75 6.24 -2.83
C ARG A 17 -15.56 5.71 -2.04
N GLN A 18 -15.41 6.14 -0.79
CA GLN A 18 -14.48 5.51 0.15
C GLN A 18 -15.00 4.11 0.48
N VAL A 19 -14.19 3.10 0.21
CA VAL A 19 -14.56 1.70 0.38
C VAL A 19 -13.94 1.08 1.63
N TRP A 20 -12.85 1.67 2.10
CA TRP A 20 -12.14 1.28 3.32
C TRP A 20 -11.27 2.43 3.81
N SER A 21 -11.05 2.51 5.11
CA SER A 21 -10.12 3.46 5.71
C SER A 21 -9.61 2.97 7.06
N GLU A 22 -8.44 3.46 7.44
CA GLU A 22 -7.85 3.32 8.78
C GLU A 22 -7.23 4.66 9.18
N GLU A 23 -7.51 5.13 10.40
CA GLU A 23 -7.12 6.48 10.85
C GLU A 23 -5.64 6.58 11.23
N ALA A 24 -5.09 5.52 11.82
CA ALA A 24 -3.72 5.46 12.31
C ALA A 24 -2.96 4.30 11.65
N PHE A 25 -2.72 4.43 10.34
CA PHE A 25 -2.11 3.38 9.54
C PHE A 25 -0.61 3.65 9.32
N PRO A 26 0.29 2.63 9.41
CA PRO A 26 1.73 2.80 9.20
C PRO A 26 2.08 2.97 7.71
N VAL A 27 1.80 4.17 7.18
CA VAL A 27 1.91 4.47 5.74
C VAL A 27 3.33 4.35 5.20
N ALA A 28 4.35 4.60 6.03
CA ALA A 28 5.74 4.44 5.64
C ALA A 28 6.14 2.96 5.44
N GLU A 29 5.66 2.07 6.31
CA GLU A 29 5.89 0.63 6.17
C GLU A 29 5.21 0.09 4.90
N LEU A 30 3.98 0.51 4.63
CA LEU A 30 3.28 0.10 3.42
C LEU A 30 3.98 0.61 2.16
N ALA A 31 4.41 1.87 2.11
CA ALA A 31 5.15 2.40 0.97
C ALA A 31 6.45 1.62 0.73
N TYR A 32 7.18 1.33 1.81
CA TYR A 32 8.40 0.52 1.76
C TYR A 32 8.14 -0.90 1.23
N HIS A 33 7.15 -1.61 1.74
CA HIS A 33 6.84 -2.98 1.29
C HIS A 33 6.28 -3.02 -0.13
N LEU A 34 5.46 -2.06 -0.53
CA LEU A 34 4.98 -1.97 -1.91
C LEU A 34 6.11 -1.67 -2.90
N ALA A 35 7.06 -0.80 -2.54
CA ALA A 35 8.22 -0.55 -3.37
C ALA A 35 9.09 -1.80 -3.54
N LEU A 36 9.32 -2.54 -2.45
CA LEU A 36 10.05 -3.82 -2.52
C LEU A 36 9.31 -4.86 -3.37
N TRP A 37 7.99 -4.94 -3.23
CA TRP A 37 7.16 -5.84 -4.01
C TRP A 37 7.27 -5.55 -5.52
N LEU A 38 7.23 -4.28 -5.92
CA LEU A 38 7.41 -3.88 -7.32
C LEU A 38 8.83 -4.11 -7.86
N GLN A 39 9.85 -4.06 -6.99
CA GLN A 39 11.25 -4.35 -7.36
C GLN A 39 11.60 -5.85 -7.37
N GLY A 40 10.72 -6.70 -6.83
CA GLY A 40 10.98 -8.12 -6.65
C GLY A 40 11.28 -8.87 -7.97
N PRO A 41 11.77 -10.12 -7.91
CA PRO A 41 12.06 -10.92 -9.10
C PRO A 41 10.85 -11.17 -10.01
N ALA A 42 9.65 -11.19 -9.42
CA ALA A 42 8.38 -11.27 -10.13
C ALA A 42 7.74 -9.89 -10.35
N ALA A 43 8.42 -8.81 -9.95
CA ALA A 43 8.04 -7.42 -10.18
C ALA A 43 6.61 -7.06 -9.74
N GLY A 44 6.10 -7.74 -8.70
CA GLY A 44 4.72 -7.59 -8.24
C GLY A 44 3.70 -8.39 -9.06
N ASP A 45 4.11 -9.51 -9.67
CA ASP A 45 3.20 -10.47 -10.31
C ASP A 45 2.69 -11.56 -9.34
N GLU A 46 3.26 -11.60 -8.13
CA GLU A 46 2.80 -12.39 -6.99
C GLU A 46 1.83 -11.61 -6.09
N ASN A 47 1.01 -12.31 -5.29
CA ASN A 47 0.17 -11.64 -4.29
C ASN A 47 1.03 -10.86 -3.28
N PHE A 48 0.50 -9.74 -2.81
CA PHE A 48 1.06 -8.93 -1.75
C PHE A 48 0.22 -9.08 -0.48
N GLU A 49 0.89 -9.27 0.65
CA GLU A 49 0.31 -9.12 1.98
C GLU A 49 1.24 -8.21 2.78
N LEU A 50 0.66 -7.23 3.47
CA LEU A 50 1.45 -6.34 4.31
C LEU A 50 1.97 -7.12 5.53
N ASP A 51 3.28 -7.37 5.53
CA ASP A 51 4.04 -7.86 6.68
C ASP A 51 4.55 -6.66 7.47
N SER A 52 3.71 -6.06 8.32
CA SER A 52 4.04 -4.86 9.10
C SER A 52 4.39 -5.21 10.54
N MET A 53 5.27 -4.41 11.14
CA MET A 53 5.54 -4.48 12.58
C MET A 53 4.54 -3.67 13.42
N GLN A 54 3.90 -2.66 12.82
CA GLN A 54 2.93 -1.78 13.49
C GLN A 54 1.46 -2.11 13.18
N ALA A 55 1.18 -2.73 12.03
CA ALA A 55 -0.16 -3.19 11.66
C ALA A 55 -0.28 -4.72 11.76
N GLU A 56 -1.52 -5.21 11.89
CA GLU A 56 -1.77 -6.64 11.82
C GLU A 56 -1.47 -7.18 10.40
N GLU A 57 -0.80 -8.33 10.32
CA GLU A 57 -0.47 -9.01 9.06
C GLU A 57 -1.75 -9.26 8.24
N GLY A 58 -1.74 -8.88 6.97
CA GLY A 58 -2.92 -9.01 6.10
C GLY A 58 -3.94 -7.87 6.23
N LEU A 59 -3.63 -6.80 6.97
CA LEU A 59 -4.50 -5.61 7.05
C LEU A 59 -4.73 -4.97 5.67
N ILE A 60 -3.69 -4.95 4.85
CA ILE A 60 -3.77 -4.66 3.41
C ILE A 60 -3.18 -5.84 2.65
N ARG A 61 -3.93 -6.31 1.65
CA ARG A 61 -3.47 -7.31 0.69
C ARG A 61 -3.84 -6.92 -0.73
N ILE A 62 -3.03 -7.34 -1.69
CA ILE A 62 -3.26 -7.16 -3.10
C ILE A 62 -3.18 -8.53 -3.76
N VAL A 63 -4.28 -8.96 -4.38
CA VAL A 63 -4.43 -10.31 -4.90
C VAL A 63 -4.80 -10.26 -6.37
N HIS A 64 -4.16 -11.11 -7.17
CA HIS A 64 -4.52 -11.32 -8.56
C HIS A 64 -5.72 -12.26 -8.70
N CYS A 65 -6.69 -11.89 -9.51
CA CYS A 65 -7.80 -12.73 -9.97
C CYS A 65 -7.86 -12.75 -11.50
N ASP A 66 -8.75 -13.57 -12.07
CA ASP A 66 -8.89 -13.71 -13.53
C ASP A 66 -9.18 -12.38 -14.26
N GLU A 67 -9.75 -11.39 -13.55
CA GLU A 67 -10.16 -10.09 -14.08
C GLU A 67 -9.17 -8.95 -13.78
N GLY A 68 -8.07 -9.21 -13.07
CA GLY A 68 -7.06 -8.22 -12.71
C GLY A 68 -6.67 -8.28 -11.23
N TRP A 69 -6.29 -7.13 -10.66
CA TRP A 69 -5.82 -7.02 -9.28
C TRP A 69 -6.86 -6.41 -8.37
N ARG A 70 -6.94 -6.89 -7.13
CA ARG A 70 -7.88 -6.40 -6.13
C ARG A 70 -7.15 -6.09 -4.83
N ILE A 71 -7.57 -5.02 -4.18
CA ILE A 71 -7.10 -4.66 -2.84
C ILE A 71 -8.15 -5.08 -1.83
N GLY A 72 -7.73 -5.63 -0.69
CA GLY A 72 -8.62 -6.05 0.38
C GLY A 72 -7.90 -6.09 1.73
N SER A 73 -8.61 -6.65 2.71
CA SER A 73 -8.12 -6.86 4.07
C SER A 73 -8.58 -8.24 4.56
N ASP A 74 -7.77 -8.93 5.36
CA ASP A 74 -8.18 -10.15 6.05
C ASP A 74 -9.11 -9.87 7.24
N PHE A 75 -8.97 -8.70 7.86
CA PHE A 75 -9.79 -8.28 9.00
C PHE A 75 -11.13 -7.68 8.61
N THR A 76 -11.28 -7.31 7.33
CA THR A 76 -12.55 -6.85 6.77
C THR A 76 -12.92 -7.75 5.58
N PRO A 77 -13.46 -8.97 5.79
CA PRO A 77 -13.65 -9.97 4.72
C PRO A 77 -14.58 -9.51 3.58
N ASN A 78 -15.48 -8.57 3.86
CA ASN A 78 -16.40 -8.01 2.88
C ASN A 78 -15.78 -6.84 2.08
N PHE A 79 -14.58 -6.40 2.45
CA PHE A 79 -13.86 -5.34 1.75
C PHE A 79 -12.98 -5.94 0.66
N TRP A 80 -13.39 -5.64 -0.57
CA TRP A 80 -12.57 -5.82 -1.76
C TRP A 80 -12.87 -4.69 -2.73
N THR A 81 -11.85 -4.18 -3.39
CA THR A 81 -12.05 -3.36 -4.58
C THR A 81 -12.54 -4.23 -5.74
N SER A 82 -13.11 -3.58 -6.75
CA SER A 82 -13.26 -4.16 -8.08
C SER A 82 -11.87 -4.46 -8.66
N PRO A 83 -11.76 -5.46 -9.57
CA PRO A 83 -10.52 -5.72 -10.28
C PRO A 83 -10.05 -4.50 -11.07
N ILE A 84 -8.76 -4.19 -10.97
CA ILE A 84 -8.09 -3.15 -11.75
C ILE A 84 -6.95 -3.74 -12.56
N ALA A 85 -6.66 -3.11 -13.69
CA ALA A 85 -5.52 -3.48 -14.51
C ALA A 85 -4.20 -3.20 -13.78
N ARG A 86 -3.18 -4.00 -14.07
CA ARG A 86 -1.87 -3.92 -13.40
C ARG A 86 -1.19 -2.57 -13.55
N ASP A 87 -1.27 -1.97 -14.73
CA ASP A 87 -0.71 -0.64 -15.02
C ASP A 87 -1.38 0.45 -14.17
N VAL A 88 -2.70 0.35 -13.98
CA VAL A 88 -3.45 1.23 -13.07
C VAL A 88 -3.01 1.02 -11.62
N LEU A 89 -2.92 -0.23 -11.16
CA LEU A 89 -2.45 -0.55 -9.82
C LEU A 89 -1.04 0.03 -9.55
N VAL A 90 -0.10 -0.20 -10.47
CA VAL A 90 1.28 0.31 -10.34
C VAL A 90 1.30 1.84 -10.32
N ALA A 91 0.48 2.49 -11.15
CA ALA A 91 0.38 3.95 -11.15
C ALA A 91 -0.14 4.50 -9.81
N GLU A 92 -1.15 3.87 -9.22
CA GLU A 92 -1.68 4.27 -7.90
C GLU A 92 -0.69 4.00 -6.77
N ILE A 93 0.05 2.88 -6.80
CA ILE A 93 1.13 2.62 -5.83
C ILE A 93 2.21 3.70 -5.91
N LYS A 94 2.62 4.09 -7.13
CA LYS A 94 3.60 5.17 -7.33
C LYS A 94 3.09 6.53 -6.87
N HIS A 95 1.79 6.79 -7.03
CA HIS A 95 1.18 7.99 -6.52
C HIS A 95 1.17 8.01 -4.99
N PHE A 96 0.78 6.90 -4.36
CA PHE A 96 0.83 6.71 -2.92
C PHE A 96 2.25 6.88 -2.36
N ASP A 97 3.24 6.20 -2.94
CA ASP A 97 4.66 6.30 -2.54
C ASP A 97 5.14 7.76 -2.55
N ARG A 98 4.86 8.49 -3.63
CA ARG A 98 5.19 9.93 -3.72
C ARG A 98 4.52 10.76 -2.62
N ALA A 99 3.22 10.55 -2.37
CA ALA A 99 2.50 11.30 -1.33
C ALA A 99 3.09 11.02 0.07
N VAL A 100 3.45 9.78 0.36
CA VAL A 100 4.12 9.39 1.61
C VAL A 100 5.49 10.05 1.73
N ARG A 101 6.31 10.04 0.67
CA ARG A 101 7.62 10.71 0.66
C ARG A 101 7.50 12.22 0.90
N GLU A 102 6.54 12.87 0.26
CA GLU A 102 6.27 14.30 0.45
C GLU A 102 5.87 14.60 1.90
N GLY A 103 5.00 13.77 2.49
CA GLY A 103 4.62 13.88 3.90
C GLY A 103 5.80 13.69 4.86
N ILE A 104 6.65 12.69 4.63
CA ILE A 104 7.86 12.43 5.41
C ILE A 104 8.84 13.60 5.33
N ALA A 105 9.08 14.11 4.12
CA ALA A 105 9.94 15.28 3.91
C ALA A 105 9.40 16.54 4.61
N ALA A 106 8.08 16.73 4.63
CA ALA A 106 7.44 17.84 5.34
C ALA A 106 7.62 17.77 6.87
N MET A 107 7.83 16.58 7.43
CA MET A 107 8.21 16.38 8.83
C MET A 107 9.71 16.62 9.10
N GLY A 108 10.50 16.91 8.07
CA GLY A 108 11.96 17.10 8.19
C GLY A 108 12.75 15.79 8.22
N ILE A 109 12.15 14.68 7.80
CA ILE A 109 12.78 13.36 7.73
C ILE A 109 13.19 13.09 6.27
N ASP A 110 14.38 12.52 6.06
CA ASP A 110 14.82 12.10 4.72
C ASP A 110 14.07 10.82 4.29
N PRO A 111 13.27 10.84 3.20
CA PRO A 111 12.52 9.67 2.75
C PRO A 111 13.35 8.63 1.98
N ALA A 112 14.67 8.81 1.86
CA ALA A 112 15.56 7.89 1.12
C ALA A 112 15.57 6.44 1.67
N PHE A 113 15.02 6.22 2.87
CA PHE A 113 14.82 4.89 3.41
C PHE A 113 13.74 4.09 2.67
N ILE A 114 12.81 4.74 1.96
CA ILE A 114 11.83 4.06 1.10
C ILE A 114 12.49 3.81 -0.26
N PRO A 115 12.61 2.56 -0.74
CA PRO A 115 13.14 2.24 -2.07
C PRO A 115 12.27 2.84 -3.18
N GLU A 116 12.85 3.24 -4.31
CA GLU A 116 12.05 3.78 -5.43
C GLU A 116 11.30 2.67 -6.20
N PRO A 117 9.97 2.75 -6.37
CA PRO A 117 9.15 1.70 -7.02
C PRO A 117 9.29 1.61 -8.56
#